data_AF-A0AAD5E566-F1
#
_entry.id   AF-A0AAD5E566-F1
#
_cell.length_a   1.000
_cell.length_b   1.000
_cell.length_c   1.000
_cell.angle_alpha   90.00
_cell.angle_beta   90.00
_cell.angle_gamma   90.00
#
_symmetry.space_group_name_H-M   'P 1'
#
loop_
_entity.id
_entity.type
_entity.pdbx_description
1 polymer ?
#
loop_
_entity_poly.entity_id
_entity_poly.type
_entity_poly.pdbx_seq_one_letter_code
_entity_poly.pdbx_strand_id
1 'polypeptide(L)'
;MKTLLSLASLALAVNAATVTFRVVAPEATNVQVSIGGQSTTLNASDPDVPYYTGSANLDANVSYKYVVNGQAESFDRTLDSGRTQTMNDFYGREVTYANLPTLPNPIKGDSWTRMGTKTPAFDDNYFPTIFITGDDAQVQNLVANVPAQKIPVKYTFIGPDEVKVFENCSFGVHHPGGKKNEAKQTWEWSLPEGQSLYGRNWMKARNMEQDPTQMREKLYADILYAIGAYSNQANYVRIYINKDGYGTFNLVDDVIQYSFIDAVFYGTVTPPTQLGPLYDGSTGASFDYDEESANGFTSFIPNPDSPKDSSALAGPSLALKNLDVTNDAAVQNFTKTFDVDDFLRFMVIEYLTGSWDAYWMMQSNDGAYQDPADQRWYYLPQDFDGTFGLSIPADMDFVNKSYTTYPTTYPTATMINKLLQNPTIKTTFETYLKDITTTLFNNATLANRVLAVQERLKPEVAWDRNITQRSPGVNFHWTYQQFLDNVWEPVNSAVGGDGAGQWGLLGWVVARSDVVAKEFGLTLATTPVDGSKPNVNANSSIAVQASATSVPTGSQGAQVVNAAMSAGRSSTSNTAFVISSTIAATLVAALLMEF
;
A
#
# COMPACT_ATOMS: atom_id res chain seq x y z
N MET A 1 -70.59 -41.02 -26.44
CA MET A 1 -69.60 -41.93 -25.83
C MET A 1 -68.29 -41.17 -25.75
N LYS A 2 -67.58 -41.32 -24.63
CA LYS A 2 -66.49 -40.46 -24.12
C LYS A 2 -65.30 -40.32 -25.07
N THR A 3 -64.70 -39.13 -25.08
CA THR A 3 -63.25 -39.00 -25.28
C THR A 3 -62.70 -38.03 -24.23
N LEU A 4 -61.94 -38.57 -23.28
CA LEU A 4 -61.21 -37.82 -22.26
C LEU A 4 -60.02 -37.10 -22.91
N LEU A 5 -59.82 -35.82 -22.60
CA LEU A 5 -58.51 -35.18 -22.65
C LEU A 5 -57.89 -35.21 -21.26
N SER A 6 -56.76 -35.91 -21.12
CA SER A 6 -55.85 -35.77 -19.99
C SER A 6 -54.82 -34.69 -20.31
N LEU A 7 -54.84 -33.57 -19.58
CA LEU A 7 -53.70 -32.66 -19.51
C LEU A 7 -52.68 -33.23 -18.51
N ALA A 8 -51.46 -33.47 -18.99
CA ALA A 8 -50.31 -33.69 -18.13
C ALA A 8 -49.64 -32.33 -17.87
N SER A 9 -49.72 -31.84 -16.63
CA SER A 9 -48.91 -30.72 -16.15
C SER A 9 -47.55 -31.24 -15.69
N LEU A 10 -46.50 -30.96 -16.47
CA LEU A 10 -45.11 -31.11 -16.01
C LEU A 10 -44.84 -29.99 -15.00
N ALA A 11 -44.90 -30.31 -13.71
CA ALA A 11 -44.32 -29.46 -12.68
C ALA A 11 -42.81 -29.73 -12.66
N LEU A 12 -42.01 -28.77 -13.16
CA LEU A 12 -40.59 -28.74 -12.87
C LEU A 12 -40.43 -28.43 -11.38
N ALA A 13 -40.18 -29.45 -10.58
CA ALA A 13 -39.71 -29.28 -9.21
C ALA A 13 -38.31 -28.65 -9.28
N VAL A 14 -38.24 -27.33 -9.15
CA VAL A 14 -36.99 -26.62 -8.87
C VAL A 14 -36.67 -26.96 -7.42
N ASN A 15 -35.64 -27.78 -7.18
CA ASN A 15 -35.22 -28.10 -5.82
C ASN A 15 -34.52 -26.88 -5.23
N ALA A 16 -35.08 -26.32 -4.15
CA ALA A 16 -34.41 -25.33 -3.33
C ALA A 16 -33.08 -25.90 -2.82
N ALA A 17 -31.98 -25.19 -3.05
CA ALA A 17 -30.69 -25.57 -2.49
C ALA A 17 -30.58 -25.00 -1.08
N THR A 18 -30.08 -25.80 -0.13
CA THR A 18 -29.69 -25.26 1.19
C THR A 18 -28.43 -24.42 1.00
N VAL A 19 -28.54 -23.13 1.32
CA VAL A 19 -27.46 -22.14 1.19
C VAL A 19 -27.01 -21.68 2.56
N THR A 20 -25.70 -21.62 2.79
CA THR A 20 -25.12 -20.96 3.96
C THR A 20 -24.93 -19.47 3.71
N PHE A 21 -25.60 -18.65 4.52
CA PHE A 21 -25.49 -17.20 4.51
C PHE A 21 -24.46 -16.74 5.52
N ARG A 22 -23.64 -15.76 5.14
CA ARG A 22 -22.46 -15.30 5.89
C ARG A 22 -22.39 -13.77 5.80
N VAL A 23 -22.52 -13.08 6.93
CA VAL A 23 -22.55 -11.61 6.96
C VAL A 23 -21.86 -11.03 8.18
N VAL A 24 -21.05 -10.00 7.98
CA VAL A 24 -20.52 -9.14 9.03
C VAL A 24 -21.52 -8.01 9.33
N ALA A 25 -21.91 -7.85 10.59
CA ALA A 25 -22.88 -6.83 11.02
C ALA A 25 -22.49 -6.26 12.41
N PRO A 26 -21.56 -5.27 12.48
CA PRO A 26 -20.90 -4.89 13.74
C PRO A 26 -21.78 -4.37 14.86
N GLU A 27 -22.89 -3.71 14.53
CA GLU A 27 -23.83 -3.13 15.50
C GLU A 27 -25.07 -4.02 15.73
N ALA A 28 -25.02 -5.27 15.23
CA ALA A 28 -26.16 -6.16 15.32
C ALA A 28 -26.32 -6.79 16.70
N THR A 29 -27.56 -6.84 17.16
CA THR A 29 -28.02 -7.69 18.28
C THR A 29 -28.91 -8.83 17.79
N ASN A 30 -29.51 -8.66 16.60
CA ASN A 30 -30.28 -9.67 15.90
C ASN A 30 -29.99 -9.59 14.40
N VAL A 31 -29.69 -10.73 13.79
CA VAL A 31 -29.43 -10.84 12.35
C VAL A 31 -30.27 -11.96 11.78
N GLN A 32 -30.91 -11.69 10.64
CA GLN A 32 -31.66 -12.67 9.88
C GLN A 32 -31.34 -12.56 8.40
N VAL A 33 -31.59 -13.62 7.65
CA VAL A 33 -31.76 -13.57 6.20
C VAL A 33 -33.24 -13.72 5.86
N SER A 34 -33.75 -12.84 5.00
CA SER A 34 -35.12 -12.89 4.48
C SER A 34 -35.12 -13.35 3.03
N ILE A 35 -35.88 -14.41 2.74
CA ILE A 35 -36.02 -15.03 1.41
C ILE A 35 -37.52 -15.15 1.13
N GLY A 36 -38.03 -14.48 0.09
CA GLY A 36 -39.46 -14.50 -0.22
C GLY A 36 -40.38 -14.08 0.94
N GLY A 37 -39.88 -13.23 1.85
CA GLY A 37 -40.59 -12.77 3.05
C GLY A 37 -40.51 -13.71 4.26
N GLN A 38 -39.82 -14.85 4.16
CA GLN A 38 -39.54 -15.75 5.28
C GLN A 38 -38.16 -15.42 5.88
N SER A 39 -38.12 -15.19 7.19
CA SER A 39 -36.88 -14.87 7.90
C SER A 39 -36.26 -16.10 8.58
N THR A 40 -34.96 -16.28 8.42
CA THR A 40 -34.15 -17.27 9.15
C THR A 40 -33.09 -16.55 9.97
N THR A 41 -32.98 -16.85 11.27
CA THR A 41 -31.99 -16.25 12.16
C THR A 41 -30.57 -16.71 11.82
N LEU A 42 -29.63 -15.77 11.79
CA LEU A 42 -28.19 -16.01 11.68
C LEU A 42 -27.55 -15.73 13.04
N ASN A 43 -26.53 -16.52 13.40
CA ASN A 43 -25.89 -16.44 14.72
C ASN A 43 -24.39 -16.20 14.58
N ALA A 44 -23.83 -15.39 15.47
CA ALA A 44 -22.39 -15.24 15.62
C ALA A 44 -21.87 -16.30 16.59
N SER A 45 -20.81 -17.02 16.19
CA SER A 45 -20.18 -18.04 17.04
C SER A 45 -19.13 -17.48 17.99
N ASP A 46 -18.57 -16.31 17.65
CA ASP A 46 -17.58 -15.59 18.46
C ASP A 46 -18.23 -14.29 18.97
N PRO A 47 -18.32 -14.07 20.30
CA PRO A 47 -18.94 -12.88 20.85
C PRO A 47 -18.18 -11.58 20.56
N ASP A 48 -16.90 -11.65 20.18
CA ASP A 48 -16.07 -10.48 19.86
C ASP A 48 -16.11 -10.12 18.38
N VAL A 49 -16.48 -11.09 17.54
CA VAL A 49 -16.50 -10.95 16.09
C VAL A 49 -17.95 -11.02 15.61
N PRO A 50 -18.56 -9.89 15.21
CA PRO A 50 -19.95 -9.80 14.77
C PRO A 50 -20.15 -10.35 13.34
N TYR A 51 -19.74 -11.60 13.15
CA TYR A 51 -19.83 -12.38 11.92
C TYR A 51 -20.88 -13.48 12.11
N TYR A 52 -21.99 -13.33 11.40
CA TYR A 52 -23.18 -14.14 11.58
C TYR A 52 -23.33 -15.14 10.44
N THR A 53 -23.62 -16.38 10.80
CA THR A 53 -23.84 -17.46 9.83
C THR A 53 -25.12 -18.24 10.12
N GLY A 54 -25.68 -18.86 9.09
CA GLY A 54 -26.87 -19.69 9.18
C GLY A 54 -27.24 -20.25 7.82
N SER A 55 -28.15 -21.23 7.78
CA SER A 55 -28.56 -21.88 6.54
C SER A 55 -30.06 -21.75 6.31
N ALA A 56 -30.43 -21.46 5.07
CA ALA A 56 -31.81 -21.43 4.62
C ALA A 56 -31.90 -21.96 3.19
N ASN A 57 -33.09 -22.38 2.78
CA ASN A 57 -33.32 -22.83 1.41
C ASN A 57 -33.50 -21.62 0.50
N LEU A 58 -32.75 -21.57 -0.61
CA LEU A 58 -32.84 -20.54 -1.63
C LEU A 58 -33.07 -21.21 -2.99
N ASP A 59 -34.19 -20.86 -3.63
CA ASP A 59 -34.46 -21.28 -5.00
C ASP A 59 -33.59 -20.51 -5.99
N ALA A 60 -33.32 -21.12 -7.15
CA ALA A 60 -32.59 -20.45 -8.21
C ALA A 60 -33.28 -19.15 -8.64
N ASN A 61 -32.50 -18.08 -8.80
CA ASN A 61 -32.95 -16.72 -9.17
C ASN A 61 -33.87 -16.03 -8.15
N VAL A 62 -34.00 -16.54 -6.93
CA VAL A 62 -34.68 -15.82 -5.85
C VAL A 62 -33.68 -14.89 -5.15
N SER A 63 -34.08 -13.65 -4.91
CA SER A 63 -33.27 -12.70 -4.14
C SER A 63 -33.42 -12.93 -2.64
N TYR A 64 -32.44 -12.45 -1.89
CA TYR A 64 -32.48 -12.42 -0.43
C TYR A 64 -32.03 -11.06 0.08
N LYS A 65 -32.35 -10.79 1.36
CA LYS A 65 -31.89 -9.59 2.07
C LYS A 65 -31.42 -9.98 3.46
N TYR A 66 -30.37 -9.34 3.95
CA TYR A 66 -30.12 -9.37 5.38
C TYR A 66 -31.07 -8.41 6.11
N VAL A 67 -31.49 -8.82 7.30
CA VAL A 67 -32.30 -8.01 8.22
C VAL A 67 -31.52 -7.91 9.52
N VAL A 68 -31.08 -6.70 9.87
CA VAL A 68 -30.29 -6.43 11.08
C VAL A 68 -31.10 -5.53 11.99
N ASN A 69 -31.30 -5.97 13.24
CA ASN A 69 -32.10 -5.24 14.24
C ASN A 69 -33.50 -4.85 13.70
N GLY A 70 -34.12 -5.72 12.90
CA GLY A 70 -35.43 -5.49 12.27
C GLY A 70 -35.42 -4.57 11.04
N GLN A 71 -34.26 -4.05 10.62
CA GLN A 71 -34.11 -3.26 9.40
C GLN A 71 -33.59 -4.13 8.27
N ALA A 72 -34.34 -4.21 7.16
CA ALA A 72 -33.91 -4.91 5.96
C ALA A 72 -33.01 -4.03 5.09
N GLU A 73 -32.08 -4.63 4.35
CA GLU A 73 -31.29 -3.91 3.35
C GLU A 73 -32.18 -3.23 2.29
N SER A 74 -31.76 -2.05 1.85
CA SER A 74 -32.46 -1.25 0.83
C SER A 74 -32.35 -1.83 -0.58
N PHE A 75 -31.43 -2.77 -0.80
CA PHE A 75 -31.19 -3.46 -2.06
C PHE A 75 -31.48 -4.97 -1.92
N ASP A 76 -31.56 -5.66 -3.05
CA ASP A 76 -31.72 -7.11 -3.13
C ASP A 76 -30.38 -7.76 -3.44
N ARG A 77 -30.08 -8.88 -2.77
CA ARG A 77 -28.90 -9.69 -3.06
C ARG A 77 -29.28 -10.90 -3.90
N THR A 78 -28.34 -11.35 -4.71
CA THR A 78 -28.42 -12.62 -5.42
C THR A 78 -27.24 -13.51 -5.01
N LEU A 79 -27.40 -14.81 -5.22
CA LEU A 79 -26.33 -15.78 -5.05
C LEU A 79 -25.75 -16.11 -6.43
N ASP A 80 -24.43 -16.07 -6.56
CA ASP A 80 -23.80 -16.45 -7.83
C ASP A 80 -24.11 -17.90 -8.19
N SER A 81 -24.28 -18.14 -9.49
CA SER A 81 -24.59 -19.46 -10.02
C SER A 81 -23.57 -20.50 -9.55
N GLY A 82 -24.06 -21.64 -9.06
CA GLY A 82 -23.25 -22.77 -8.61
C GLY A 82 -22.72 -22.67 -7.17
N ARG A 83 -22.95 -21.58 -6.45
CA ARG A 83 -22.57 -21.46 -5.04
C ARG A 83 -23.61 -22.10 -4.12
N THR A 84 -23.15 -22.72 -3.04
CA THR A 84 -23.98 -23.21 -1.91
C THR A 84 -23.79 -22.36 -0.65
N GLN A 85 -23.03 -21.27 -0.75
CA GLN A 85 -22.79 -20.31 0.31
C GLN A 85 -22.56 -18.92 -0.29
N THR A 86 -23.12 -17.89 0.34
CA THR A 86 -22.78 -16.49 0.00
C THR A 86 -21.29 -16.28 0.23
N MET A 87 -20.65 -15.29 -0.39
CA MET A 87 -19.36 -14.81 0.13
C MET A 87 -19.55 -14.21 1.54
N ASN A 88 -18.47 -13.81 2.19
CA ASN A 88 -18.56 -13.05 3.43
C ASN A 88 -19.07 -11.64 3.11
N ASP A 89 -20.39 -11.47 3.20
CA ASP A 89 -21.05 -10.19 2.98
C ASP A 89 -20.77 -9.22 4.13
N PHE A 90 -20.97 -7.93 3.88
CA PHE A 90 -21.03 -6.91 4.92
C PHE A 90 -22.39 -6.22 4.84
N TYR A 91 -23.12 -6.16 5.95
CA TYR A 91 -24.46 -5.58 5.98
C TYR A 91 -24.47 -4.11 5.52
N GLY A 92 -25.32 -3.80 4.54
CA GLY A 92 -25.42 -2.45 3.97
C GLY A 92 -24.35 -2.12 2.92
N ARG A 93 -23.44 -3.06 2.61
CA ARG A 93 -22.53 -2.96 1.47
C ARG A 93 -23.12 -3.76 0.31
N GLU A 94 -23.66 -3.07 -0.70
CA GLU A 94 -24.31 -3.68 -1.86
C GLU A 94 -23.35 -4.56 -2.67
N VAL A 95 -22.15 -4.06 -2.95
CA VAL A 95 -21.11 -4.80 -3.69
C VAL A 95 -20.23 -5.57 -2.71
N THR A 96 -20.47 -6.88 -2.58
CA THR A 96 -19.61 -7.78 -1.80
C THR A 96 -18.27 -8.01 -2.51
N TYR A 97 -18.33 -8.47 -3.76
CA TYR A 97 -17.17 -8.73 -4.61
C TYR A 97 -17.32 -7.94 -5.90
N ALA A 98 -16.37 -7.03 -6.15
CA ALA A 98 -16.40 -6.16 -7.32
C ALA A 98 -15.90 -6.90 -8.57
N ASN A 99 -16.06 -6.27 -9.72
CA ASN A 99 -15.40 -6.66 -10.96
C ASN A 99 -14.60 -5.46 -11.46
N LEU A 100 -13.50 -5.16 -10.79
CA LEU A 100 -12.68 -4.00 -11.10
C LEU A 100 -11.88 -4.25 -12.38
N PRO A 101 -11.73 -3.24 -13.26
CA PRO A 101 -10.84 -3.32 -14.41
C PRO A 101 -9.43 -3.75 -13.99
N THR A 102 -8.77 -4.57 -14.80
CA THR A 102 -7.41 -5.05 -14.51
C THR A 102 -6.39 -4.12 -15.14
N LEU A 103 -5.25 -3.91 -14.50
CA LEU A 103 -4.13 -3.20 -15.12
C LEU A 103 -3.37 -4.16 -16.05
N PRO A 104 -3.07 -3.77 -17.31
CA PRO A 104 -2.30 -4.60 -18.22
C PRO A 104 -0.81 -4.62 -17.82
N ASN A 105 -0.06 -5.63 -18.27
CA ASN A 105 1.41 -5.57 -18.25
C ASN A 105 1.91 -4.95 -19.57
N PRO A 106 2.50 -3.75 -19.54
CA PRO A 106 3.00 -3.07 -20.73
C PRO A 106 4.41 -3.53 -21.13
N ILE A 107 5.18 -4.10 -20.20
CA ILE A 107 6.57 -4.45 -20.40
C ILE A 107 6.67 -5.84 -21.01
N LYS A 108 7.38 -5.95 -22.15
CA LYS A 108 7.74 -7.24 -22.75
C LYS A 108 8.98 -7.79 -22.05
N GLY A 109 8.91 -9.02 -21.56
CA GLY A 109 10.04 -9.68 -20.91
C GLY A 109 9.59 -10.52 -19.72
N ASP A 110 10.56 -10.91 -18.90
CA ASP A 110 10.32 -11.69 -17.70
C ASP A 110 9.62 -10.84 -16.64
N SER A 111 8.59 -11.40 -16.01
CA SER A 111 7.95 -10.81 -14.83
C SER A 111 8.45 -11.50 -13.57
N TRP A 112 8.40 -10.80 -12.44
CA TRP A 112 8.62 -11.39 -11.14
C TRP A 112 7.56 -12.46 -10.87
N THR A 113 7.99 -13.71 -10.75
CA THR A 113 7.09 -14.86 -10.57
C THR A 113 7.16 -15.47 -9.17
N ARG A 114 8.21 -15.14 -8.39
CA ARG A 114 8.48 -15.82 -7.10
C ARG A 114 7.42 -15.56 -6.04
N MET A 115 6.70 -14.43 -6.12
CA MET A 115 5.60 -14.11 -5.20
C MET A 115 4.31 -14.90 -5.45
N GLY A 116 4.15 -15.51 -6.62
CA GLY A 116 2.90 -16.15 -7.01
C GLY A 116 1.78 -15.16 -7.33
N THR A 117 0.53 -15.60 -7.18
CA THR A 117 -0.66 -14.77 -7.42
C THR A 117 -1.08 -14.03 -6.16
N LYS A 118 -1.72 -12.86 -6.31
CA LYS A 118 -2.38 -12.16 -5.19
C LYS A 118 -3.23 -13.11 -4.36
N THR A 119 -3.04 -13.08 -3.05
CA THR A 119 -3.75 -13.90 -2.06
C THR A 119 -5.05 -13.18 -1.64
N PRO A 120 -5.99 -13.84 -0.94
CA PRO A 120 -7.24 -13.19 -0.53
C PRO A 120 -7.06 -11.94 0.35
N ALA A 121 -5.92 -11.77 1.03
CA ALA A 121 -5.59 -10.52 1.73
C ALA A 121 -5.39 -9.33 0.78
N PHE A 122 -4.92 -9.60 -0.44
CA PHE A 122 -4.59 -8.60 -1.46
C PHE A 122 -5.46 -8.73 -2.72
N ASP A 123 -6.61 -9.37 -2.61
CA ASP A 123 -7.61 -9.45 -3.67
C ASP A 123 -8.23 -8.06 -3.90
N ASP A 124 -8.04 -7.53 -5.11
CA ASP A 124 -8.51 -6.20 -5.48
C ASP A 124 -10.03 -6.05 -5.44
N ASN A 125 -10.77 -7.14 -5.63
CA ASN A 125 -12.22 -7.11 -5.78
C ASN A 125 -12.97 -7.22 -4.44
N TYR A 126 -12.28 -7.58 -3.37
CA TYR A 126 -12.86 -7.74 -2.04
C TYR A 126 -12.13 -6.85 -1.04
N PHE A 127 -12.87 -6.14 -0.18
CA PHE A 127 -12.30 -5.33 0.90
C PHE A 127 -12.47 -6.05 2.23
N PRO A 128 -11.41 -6.67 2.77
CA PRO A 128 -11.48 -7.43 4.01
C PRO A 128 -11.98 -6.61 5.19
N THR A 129 -12.52 -7.34 6.17
CA THR A 129 -12.81 -6.77 7.49
C THR A 129 -11.88 -7.42 8.51
N ILE A 130 -11.22 -6.59 9.31
CA ILE A 130 -10.30 -6.98 10.35
C ILE A 130 -10.90 -6.61 11.70
N PHE A 131 -10.94 -7.59 12.61
CA PHE A 131 -11.25 -7.37 14.02
C PHE A 131 -9.99 -7.58 14.85
N ILE A 132 -9.66 -6.60 15.66
CA ILE A 132 -8.64 -6.67 16.71
C ILE A 132 -9.38 -6.64 18.04
N THR A 133 -9.14 -7.63 18.89
CA THR A 133 -9.75 -7.71 20.22
C THR A 133 -8.66 -7.89 21.27
N GLY A 134 -8.58 -6.96 22.22
CA GLY A 134 -7.62 -7.00 23.32
C GLY A 134 -8.25 -6.56 24.63
N ASP A 135 -7.44 -6.55 25.69
CA ASP A 135 -7.86 -6.01 26.99
C ASP A 135 -8.27 -4.53 26.87
N ASP A 136 -9.43 -4.18 27.42
CA ASP A 136 -10.02 -2.84 27.27
C ASP A 136 -9.11 -1.74 27.81
N ALA A 137 -8.45 -1.96 28.95
CA ALA A 137 -7.58 -0.94 29.56
C ALA A 137 -6.30 -0.74 28.72
N GLN A 138 -5.74 -1.84 28.19
CA GLN A 138 -4.58 -1.79 27.31
C GLN A 138 -4.90 -1.09 25.99
N VAL A 139 -6.03 -1.41 25.36
CA VAL A 139 -6.48 -0.77 24.11
C VAL A 139 -6.78 0.71 24.32
N GLN A 140 -7.47 1.07 25.41
CA GLN A 140 -7.74 2.49 25.74
C GLN A 140 -6.44 3.27 25.92
N ASN A 141 -5.45 2.71 26.61
CA ASN A 141 -4.14 3.35 26.75
C ASN A 141 -3.41 3.45 25.40
N LEU A 142 -3.46 2.40 24.58
CA LEU A 142 -2.82 2.39 23.26
C LEU A 142 -3.36 3.52 22.36
N VAL A 143 -4.68 3.67 22.33
CA VAL A 143 -5.38 4.68 21.50
C VAL A 143 -5.19 6.08 22.07
N ALA A 144 -5.38 6.28 23.37
CA ALA A 144 -5.34 7.62 23.96
C ALA A 144 -3.92 8.18 24.09
N ASN A 145 -2.93 7.34 24.35
CA ASN A 145 -1.58 7.77 24.71
C ASN A 145 -0.50 7.40 23.69
N VAL A 146 -0.82 6.56 22.71
CA VAL A 146 0.09 6.17 21.61
C VAL A 146 1.48 5.72 22.12
N PRO A 147 1.56 4.82 23.13
CA PRO A 147 2.82 4.35 23.69
C PRO A 147 3.59 3.47 22.69
N ALA A 148 4.90 3.33 22.91
CA ALA A 148 5.72 2.40 22.14
C ALA A 148 5.46 0.91 22.44
N GLN A 149 4.85 0.62 23.59
CA GLN A 149 4.57 -0.73 24.02
C GLN A 149 3.43 -1.35 23.20
N LYS A 150 3.71 -2.48 22.54
CA LYS A 150 2.69 -3.33 21.92
C LYS A 150 1.94 -4.18 22.95
N ILE A 151 0.70 -4.55 22.62
CA ILE A 151 -0.21 -5.29 23.49
C ILE A 151 -0.65 -6.61 22.83
N PRO A 152 -0.93 -7.67 23.61
CA PRO A 152 -1.45 -8.92 23.07
C PRO A 152 -2.91 -8.77 22.63
N VAL A 153 -3.25 -9.26 21.44
CA VAL A 153 -4.61 -9.20 20.89
C VAL A 153 -4.98 -10.49 20.13
N LYS A 154 -6.29 -10.76 20.03
CA LYS A 154 -6.88 -11.63 19.02
C LYS A 154 -7.02 -10.85 17.71
N TYR A 155 -6.51 -11.40 16.62
CA TYR A 155 -6.65 -10.87 15.26
C TYR A 155 -7.53 -11.80 14.43
N THR A 156 -8.65 -11.27 13.95
CA THR A 156 -9.56 -11.98 13.04
C THR A 156 -9.59 -11.28 11.68
N PHE A 157 -9.17 -12.00 10.64
CA PHE A 157 -9.25 -11.59 9.25
C PHE A 157 -10.43 -12.26 8.56
N ILE A 158 -11.32 -11.46 7.97
CA ILE A 158 -12.45 -11.94 7.16
C ILE A 158 -12.17 -11.59 5.70
N GLY A 159 -11.78 -12.60 4.92
CA GLY A 159 -11.61 -12.53 3.47
C GLY A 159 -12.89 -12.85 2.72
N PRO A 160 -12.87 -12.99 1.38
CA PRO A 160 -14.07 -13.20 0.56
C PRO A 160 -14.81 -14.49 0.91
N ASP A 161 -14.07 -15.56 1.19
CA ASP A 161 -14.63 -16.90 1.41
C ASP A 161 -14.19 -17.56 2.71
N GLU A 162 -13.37 -16.89 3.50
CA GLU A 162 -12.75 -17.47 4.69
C GLU A 162 -12.62 -16.49 5.85
N VAL A 163 -12.50 -17.06 7.05
CA VAL A 163 -12.19 -16.36 8.29
C VAL A 163 -10.94 -17.01 8.88
N LYS A 164 -9.93 -16.20 9.21
CA LYS A 164 -8.71 -16.61 9.91
C LYS A 164 -8.66 -15.93 11.26
N VAL A 165 -8.29 -16.67 12.30
CA VAL A 165 -8.20 -16.17 13.67
C VAL A 165 -6.82 -16.51 14.20
N PHE A 166 -6.16 -15.53 14.80
CA PHE A 166 -4.84 -15.65 15.40
C PHE A 166 -4.91 -15.07 16.81
N GLU A 167 -4.51 -15.87 17.80
CA GLU A 167 -4.50 -15.47 19.21
C GLU A 167 -3.12 -14.97 19.62
N ASN A 168 -3.06 -14.03 20.57
CA ASN A 168 -1.80 -13.50 21.12
C ASN A 168 -0.88 -12.82 20.09
N CYS A 169 -1.44 -12.13 19.11
CA CYS A 169 -0.69 -11.26 18.20
C CYS A 169 -0.13 -10.05 18.97
N SER A 170 1.05 -9.54 18.57
CA SER A 170 1.63 -8.33 19.16
C SER A 170 1.21 -7.10 18.36
N PHE A 171 0.28 -6.29 18.89
CA PHE A 171 -0.34 -5.17 18.18
C PHE A 171 0.02 -3.81 18.78
N GLY A 172 0.24 -2.81 17.94
CA GLY A 172 0.56 -1.47 18.38
C GLY A 172 0.49 -0.41 17.28
N VAL A 173 0.95 0.79 17.62
CA VAL A 173 1.02 1.93 16.71
C VAL A 173 2.38 1.95 16.03
N HIS A 174 2.38 2.18 14.72
CA HIS A 174 3.60 2.44 13.96
C HIS A 174 4.13 3.85 14.26
N HIS A 175 5.45 3.99 14.49
CA HIS A 175 6.09 5.25 14.91
C HIS A 175 5.41 5.96 16.11
N PRO A 176 5.29 5.29 17.27
CA PRO A 176 4.55 5.79 18.43
C PRO A 176 5.15 7.07 19.03
N GLY A 177 4.30 7.98 19.51
CA GLY A 177 4.71 9.22 20.19
C GLY A 177 5.24 10.34 19.26
N GLY A 178 5.14 10.18 17.94
CA GLY A 178 5.53 11.20 16.98
C GLY A 178 4.64 12.43 17.04
N LYS A 179 5.24 13.63 17.17
CA LYS A 179 4.50 14.92 17.21
C LYS A 179 3.74 15.25 15.93
N LYS A 180 4.07 14.54 14.83
CA LYS A 180 3.47 14.70 13.51
C LYS A 180 2.47 13.59 13.15
N ASN A 181 2.29 12.59 14.01
CA ASN A 181 1.37 11.48 13.71
C ASN A 181 -0.05 11.99 13.52
N GLU A 182 -0.81 11.29 12.68
CA GLU A 182 -2.21 11.59 12.43
C GLU A 182 -3.11 10.99 13.51
N ALA A 183 -4.21 11.66 13.82
CA ALA A 183 -5.17 11.21 14.82
C ALA A 183 -5.74 9.80 14.51
N LYS A 184 -5.87 9.49 13.22
CA LYS A 184 -6.07 8.13 12.73
C LYS A 184 -4.71 7.45 12.63
N GLN A 185 -4.35 6.65 13.63
CA GLN A 185 -3.02 6.04 13.72
C GLN A 185 -2.83 4.96 12.66
N THR A 186 -1.60 4.81 12.15
CA THR A 186 -1.18 3.61 11.42
C THR A 186 -0.92 2.49 12.41
N TRP A 187 -1.51 1.32 12.16
CA TRP A 187 -1.41 0.16 13.04
C TRP A 187 -0.46 -0.88 12.48
N GLU A 188 0.27 -1.57 13.35
CA GLU A 188 1.12 -2.70 12.98
C GLU A 188 0.97 -3.84 13.97
N TRP A 189 1.08 -5.08 13.48
CA TRP A 189 1.08 -6.25 14.34
C TRP A 189 1.87 -7.41 13.76
N SER A 190 2.40 -8.24 14.66
CA SER A 190 3.00 -9.53 14.31
C SER A 190 2.13 -10.69 14.79
N LEU A 191 2.13 -11.76 14.00
CA LEU A 191 1.53 -13.04 14.37
C LEU A 191 2.47 -13.81 15.32
N PRO A 192 1.93 -14.75 16.12
CA PRO A 192 2.76 -15.65 16.91
C PRO A 192 3.76 -16.42 16.04
N GLU A 193 4.88 -16.79 16.64
CA GLU A 193 5.92 -17.58 15.99
C GLU A 193 5.34 -18.84 15.32
N GLY A 194 5.76 -19.09 14.08
CA GLY A 194 5.31 -20.23 13.27
C GLY A 194 3.93 -20.06 12.60
N GLN A 195 3.23 -18.95 12.83
CA GLN A 195 1.96 -18.66 12.17
C GLN A 195 2.11 -17.63 11.06
N SER A 196 1.32 -17.77 10.00
CA SER A 196 1.29 -16.80 8.90
C SER A 196 -0.11 -16.66 8.29
N LEU A 197 -0.40 -15.47 7.77
CA LEU A 197 -1.52 -15.18 6.88
C LEU A 197 -0.99 -15.10 5.45
N TYR A 198 -1.16 -16.18 4.69
CA TYR A 198 -0.65 -16.31 3.31
C TYR A 198 0.85 -15.96 3.17
N GLY A 199 1.68 -16.56 4.04
CA GLY A 199 3.12 -16.35 4.04
C GLY A 199 3.60 -15.10 4.76
N ARG A 200 2.69 -14.31 5.36
CA ARG A 200 3.03 -13.09 6.11
C ARG A 200 2.81 -13.27 7.60
N ASN A 201 3.77 -12.87 8.41
CA ASN A 201 3.67 -12.86 9.87
C ASN A 201 3.75 -11.44 10.46
N TRP A 202 3.92 -10.41 9.62
CA TRP A 202 3.86 -9.01 9.97
C TRP A 202 2.85 -8.28 9.08
N MET A 203 2.05 -7.42 9.68
CA MET A 203 1.01 -6.65 9.01
C MET A 203 1.14 -5.17 9.36
N LYS A 204 0.92 -4.30 8.38
CA LYS A 204 0.87 -2.85 8.54
C LYS A 204 -0.41 -2.31 7.89
N ALA A 205 -1.19 -1.52 8.61
CA ALA A 205 -2.40 -0.88 8.12
C ALA A 205 -2.22 0.65 8.14
N ARG A 206 -1.87 1.23 6.99
CA ARG A 206 -1.62 2.67 6.81
C ARG A 206 -2.94 3.45 6.80
N ASN A 207 -2.95 4.56 7.54
CA ASN A 207 -4.14 5.40 7.76
C ASN A 207 -4.64 6.15 6.51
N MET A 208 -3.74 6.43 5.57
CA MET A 208 -3.94 7.22 4.36
C MET A 208 -4.50 8.63 4.60
N GLU A 209 -4.20 9.27 5.74
CA GLU A 209 -4.79 10.57 6.09
C GLU A 209 -4.21 11.75 5.29
N GLN A 210 -2.99 11.64 4.77
CA GLN A 210 -2.40 12.68 3.91
C GLN A 210 -2.99 12.64 2.49
N ASP A 211 -3.52 11.50 2.05
CA ASP A 211 -4.14 11.34 0.74
C ASP A 211 -5.68 11.49 0.82
N PRO A 212 -6.28 12.59 0.32
CA PRO A 212 -7.72 12.77 0.34
C PRO A 212 -8.49 11.68 -0.45
N THR A 213 -7.82 11.02 -1.40
CA THR A 213 -8.43 9.93 -2.19
C THR A 213 -8.30 8.57 -1.51
N GLN A 214 -7.35 8.40 -0.59
CA GLN A 214 -6.87 7.12 -0.04
C GLN A 214 -6.35 6.10 -1.08
N MET A 215 -6.26 6.47 -2.37
CA MET A 215 -6.00 5.52 -3.46
C MET A 215 -4.53 5.43 -3.87
N ARG A 216 -3.70 6.45 -3.62
CA ARG A 216 -2.37 6.61 -4.24
C ARG A 216 -1.40 5.48 -3.91
N GLU A 217 -1.26 5.14 -2.63
CA GLU A 217 -0.40 4.04 -2.15
C GLU A 217 -0.75 2.72 -2.83
N LYS A 218 -2.02 2.32 -2.77
CA LYS A 218 -2.48 1.08 -3.38
C LYS A 218 -2.34 1.12 -4.90
N LEU A 219 -2.65 2.24 -5.53
CA LEU A 219 -2.55 2.38 -6.99
C LEU A 219 -1.11 2.21 -7.45
N TYR A 220 -0.13 2.82 -6.77
CA TYR A 220 1.29 2.65 -7.08
C TYR A 220 1.70 1.18 -6.97
N ALA A 221 1.35 0.51 -5.86
CA ALA A 221 1.63 -0.91 -5.67
C ALA A 221 0.98 -1.80 -6.74
N ASP A 222 -0.28 -1.50 -7.12
CA ASP A 222 -0.98 -2.21 -8.20
C ASP A 222 -0.29 -2.01 -9.57
N ILE A 223 0.27 -0.83 -9.84
CA ILE A 223 1.03 -0.55 -11.07
C ILE A 223 2.32 -1.38 -11.07
N LEU A 224 3.09 -1.39 -9.98
CA LEU A 224 4.31 -2.19 -9.87
C LEU A 224 4.04 -3.68 -10.09
N TYR A 225 2.99 -4.22 -9.47
CA TYR A 225 2.56 -5.59 -9.68
C TYR A 225 2.18 -5.84 -11.15
N ALA A 226 1.43 -4.93 -11.77
CA ALA A 226 0.97 -5.07 -13.16
C ALA A 226 2.12 -5.04 -14.17
N ILE A 227 3.15 -4.22 -13.95
CA ILE A 227 4.35 -4.20 -14.80
C ILE A 227 5.33 -5.35 -14.47
N GLY A 228 4.93 -6.26 -13.58
CA GLY A 228 5.66 -7.49 -13.26
C GLY A 228 6.91 -7.28 -12.41
N ALA A 229 6.99 -6.21 -11.61
CA ALA A 229 8.09 -5.99 -10.67
C ALA A 229 7.80 -6.65 -9.31
N TYR A 230 8.83 -6.96 -8.52
CA TYR A 230 8.61 -7.25 -7.09
C TYR A 230 8.23 -5.97 -6.36
N SER A 231 7.12 -5.99 -5.64
CA SER A 231 6.69 -4.84 -4.83
C SER A 231 5.90 -5.30 -3.63
N ASN A 232 5.76 -4.42 -2.65
CA ASN A 232 4.69 -4.55 -1.66
C ASN A 232 3.34 -4.70 -2.37
N GLN A 233 2.45 -5.48 -1.76
CA GLN A 233 1.05 -5.52 -2.13
C GLN A 233 0.25 -4.67 -1.15
N ALA A 234 -0.89 -4.13 -1.60
CA ALA A 234 -1.78 -3.34 -0.78
C ALA A 234 -3.26 -3.65 -1.04
N ASN A 235 -4.09 -3.56 0.00
CA ASN A 235 -5.55 -3.67 -0.12
C ASN A 235 -6.30 -2.77 0.85
N TYR A 236 -7.52 -2.38 0.48
CA TYR A 236 -8.40 -1.63 1.38
C TYR A 236 -9.03 -2.58 2.40
N VAL A 237 -8.97 -2.22 3.67
CA VAL A 237 -9.55 -2.99 4.77
C VAL A 237 -10.38 -2.12 5.69
N ARG A 238 -11.45 -2.68 6.25
CA ARG A 238 -12.11 -2.09 7.43
C ARG A 238 -11.45 -2.62 8.69
N ILE A 239 -11.15 -1.74 9.64
CA ILE A 239 -10.60 -2.14 10.94
C ILE A 239 -11.59 -1.82 12.05
N TYR A 240 -11.82 -2.80 12.91
CA TYR A 240 -12.52 -2.68 14.18
C TYR A 240 -11.56 -3.07 15.31
N ILE A 241 -11.48 -2.26 16.37
CA ILE A 241 -10.71 -2.57 17.58
C ILE A 241 -11.68 -2.57 18.75
N ASN A 242 -11.80 -3.68 19.48
CA ASN A 242 -12.80 -3.91 20.52
C ASN A 242 -14.23 -3.50 20.08
N LYS A 243 -14.63 -3.99 18.89
CA LYS A 243 -15.94 -3.75 18.22
C LYS A 243 -16.19 -2.31 17.74
N ASP A 244 -15.37 -1.36 18.12
CA ASP A 244 -15.43 0.00 17.62
C ASP A 244 -14.83 0.10 16.22
N GLY A 245 -15.51 0.80 15.31
CA GLY A 245 -14.98 1.10 13.98
C GLY A 245 -13.84 2.13 14.04
N TYR A 246 -12.74 1.86 13.35
CA TYR A 246 -11.58 2.76 13.20
C TYR A 246 -11.42 3.31 11.78
N GLY A 247 -12.23 2.82 10.84
CA GLY A 247 -12.28 3.30 9.47
C GLY A 247 -11.63 2.35 8.47
N THR A 248 -11.33 2.92 7.30
CA THR A 248 -10.74 2.23 6.15
C THR A 248 -9.24 2.48 6.11
N PHE A 249 -8.45 1.45 5.87
CA PHE A 249 -6.98 1.53 5.82
C PHE A 249 -6.45 0.83 4.57
N ASN A 250 -5.22 1.15 4.19
CA ASN A 250 -4.45 0.30 3.28
C ASN A 250 -3.66 -0.73 4.11
N LEU A 251 -4.07 -1.99 4.09
CA LEU A 251 -3.25 -3.11 4.53
C LEU A 251 -2.13 -3.29 3.51
N VAL A 252 -0.89 -3.07 3.91
CA VAL A 252 0.28 -3.03 3.02
C VAL A 252 1.40 -3.92 3.56
N ASP A 253 2.15 -4.52 2.65
CA ASP A 253 3.42 -5.15 3.00
C ASP A 253 4.45 -4.12 3.47
N ASP A 254 5.16 -4.44 4.53
CA ASP A 254 6.26 -3.64 5.04
C ASP A 254 7.58 -4.20 4.51
N VAL A 255 8.17 -3.54 3.51
CA VAL A 255 9.29 -4.11 2.72
C VAL A 255 10.55 -4.35 3.54
N ILE A 256 10.65 -3.68 4.69
CA ILE A 256 11.77 -3.79 5.63
C ILE A 256 11.60 -4.93 6.63
N GLN A 257 10.54 -5.74 6.50
CA GLN A 257 10.30 -6.91 7.34
C GLN A 257 10.58 -8.20 6.55
N TYR A 258 11.17 -9.20 7.22
CA TYR A 258 11.34 -10.52 6.59
C TYR A 258 10.01 -11.18 6.20
N SER A 259 8.89 -10.79 6.82
CA SER A 259 7.54 -11.16 6.37
C SER A 259 7.28 -10.83 4.90
N PHE A 260 7.74 -9.68 4.42
CA PHE A 260 7.63 -9.31 3.01
C PHE A 260 8.55 -10.16 2.14
N ILE A 261 9.79 -10.37 2.58
CA ILE A 261 10.76 -11.21 1.88
C ILE A 261 10.23 -12.64 1.70
N ASP A 262 9.68 -13.24 2.75
CA ASP A 262 9.06 -14.58 2.69
C ASP A 262 7.93 -14.63 1.66
N ALA A 263 7.01 -13.66 1.69
CA ALA A 263 5.87 -13.65 0.78
C ALA A 263 6.25 -13.35 -0.67
N VAL A 264 7.20 -12.44 -0.91
CA VAL A 264 7.48 -11.89 -2.24
C VAL A 264 8.65 -12.59 -2.93
N PHE A 265 9.71 -12.93 -2.20
CA PHE A 265 10.88 -13.61 -2.76
C PHE A 265 10.76 -15.13 -2.71
N TYR A 266 9.97 -15.65 -1.77
CA TYR A 266 9.86 -17.09 -1.51
C TYR A 266 8.42 -17.60 -1.45
N GLY A 267 7.44 -16.83 -1.98
CA GLY A 267 6.02 -17.21 -1.97
C GLY A 267 5.72 -18.51 -2.73
N THR A 268 6.53 -18.84 -3.74
CA THR A 268 6.37 -20.05 -4.58
C THR A 268 7.64 -20.89 -4.67
N VAL A 269 8.72 -20.48 -4.01
CA VAL A 269 10.02 -21.14 -4.05
C VAL A 269 10.56 -21.34 -2.63
N THR A 270 11.37 -22.37 -2.41
CA THR A 270 11.86 -22.67 -1.06
C THR A 270 12.87 -21.62 -0.59
N PRO A 271 12.68 -21.00 0.60
CA PRO A 271 13.65 -20.06 1.14
C PRO A 271 14.97 -20.74 1.55
N PRO A 272 16.10 -20.03 1.52
CA PRO A 272 17.35 -20.52 2.10
C PRO A 272 17.21 -20.69 3.63
N THR A 273 18.08 -21.49 4.23
CA THR A 273 18.08 -21.72 5.69
C THR A 273 18.31 -20.43 6.50
N GLN A 274 19.02 -19.46 5.91
CA GLN A 274 19.21 -18.13 6.47
C GLN A 274 18.92 -17.11 5.36
N LEU A 275 18.02 -16.17 5.62
CA LEU A 275 17.74 -15.05 4.72
C LEU A 275 18.92 -14.07 4.74
N GLY A 276 19.13 -13.37 3.62
CA GLY A 276 20.23 -12.43 3.49
C GLY A 276 19.98 -11.10 4.19
N PRO A 277 20.97 -10.19 4.17
CA PRO A 277 20.87 -8.88 4.82
C PRO A 277 19.74 -8.04 4.24
N LEU A 278 19.02 -7.35 5.12
CA LEU A 278 17.85 -6.51 4.82
C LEU A 278 18.01 -5.15 5.53
N TYR A 279 17.74 -4.06 4.81
CA TYR A 279 17.94 -2.70 5.29
C TYR A 279 16.74 -1.82 4.97
N ASP A 280 16.40 -0.95 5.92
CA ASP A 280 15.50 0.18 5.77
C ASP A 280 16.29 1.43 5.36
N GLY A 281 15.86 2.10 4.30
CA GLY A 281 16.49 3.28 3.77
C GLY A 281 15.88 4.55 4.34
N SER A 282 16.63 5.21 5.23
CA SER A 282 16.35 6.59 5.65
C SER A 282 16.87 7.59 4.61
N THR A 283 16.45 8.86 4.70
CA THR A 283 16.87 9.90 3.75
C THR A 283 18.39 9.95 3.57
N GLY A 284 18.83 9.92 2.30
CA GLY A 284 20.22 9.78 1.89
C GLY A 284 20.71 8.34 1.66
N ALA A 285 19.84 7.33 1.78
CA ALA A 285 20.13 5.92 1.51
C ALA A 285 20.48 5.70 0.03
N SER A 286 21.76 5.74 -0.29
CA SER A 286 22.26 5.63 -1.66
C SER A 286 23.36 4.58 -1.78
N PHE A 287 23.50 4.02 -2.98
CA PHE A 287 24.62 3.14 -3.35
C PHE A 287 25.87 3.95 -3.77
N ASP A 288 26.00 5.19 -3.30
CA ASP A 288 27.20 5.99 -3.55
C ASP A 288 28.37 5.46 -2.72
N TYR A 289 29.53 5.28 -3.35
CA TYR A 289 30.72 4.76 -2.69
C TYR A 289 31.77 5.86 -2.53
N ASP A 290 32.10 6.16 -1.28
CA ASP A 290 33.17 7.08 -0.93
C ASP A 290 34.30 6.33 -0.20
N GLU A 291 35.52 6.46 -0.72
CA GLU A 291 36.73 5.83 -0.19
C GLU A 291 37.14 6.42 1.17
N GLU A 292 36.80 7.68 1.43
CA GLU A 292 37.05 8.34 2.71
C GLU A 292 35.99 7.96 3.77
N SER A 293 34.87 7.36 3.35
CA SER A 293 33.78 6.94 4.22
C SER A 293 33.24 5.54 3.87
N ALA A 294 34.12 4.53 3.79
CA ALA A 294 33.71 3.14 3.54
C ALA A 294 32.71 2.56 4.58
N ASN A 295 32.50 3.23 5.73
CA ASN A 295 31.45 2.97 6.72
C ASN A 295 30.18 3.85 6.53
N GLY A 296 30.04 4.51 5.37
CA GLY A 296 29.13 5.64 5.12
C GLY A 296 27.69 5.27 4.78
N PHE A 297 27.33 3.98 4.71
CA PHE A 297 25.97 3.52 4.42
C PHE A 297 25.05 3.59 5.65
N THR A 298 25.25 4.56 6.55
CA THR A 298 24.46 4.69 7.79
C THR A 298 23.00 5.03 7.56
N SER A 299 22.67 5.60 6.39
CA SER A 299 21.27 5.84 6.00
C SER A 299 20.53 4.54 5.69
N PHE A 300 21.24 3.44 5.38
CA PHE A 300 20.66 2.10 5.37
C PHE A 300 20.72 1.50 6.77
N ILE A 301 19.59 1.51 7.46
CA ILE A 301 19.42 0.99 8.81
C ILE A 301 19.18 -0.51 8.70
N PRO A 302 20.06 -1.37 9.26
CA PRO A 302 19.83 -2.82 9.22
C PRO A 302 18.56 -3.19 9.99
N ASN A 303 17.75 -4.07 9.41
CA ASN A 303 16.69 -4.75 10.15
C ASN A 303 17.32 -5.44 11.40
N PRO A 304 16.66 -5.46 12.56
CA PRO A 304 17.21 -6.07 13.77
C PRO A 304 17.69 -7.52 13.61
N ASP A 305 17.06 -8.28 12.72
CA ASP A 305 17.39 -9.69 12.42
C ASP A 305 18.35 -9.83 11.23
N SER A 306 18.84 -8.72 10.66
CA SER A 306 19.76 -8.75 9.53
C SER A 306 21.09 -9.43 9.91
N PRO A 307 21.58 -10.40 9.11
CA PRO A 307 22.86 -11.08 9.37
C PRO A 307 24.11 -10.21 9.19
N LYS A 308 23.99 -9.01 8.62
CA LYS A 308 25.10 -8.09 8.37
C LYS A 308 24.69 -6.64 8.64
N ASP A 309 25.64 -5.83 9.09
CA ASP A 309 25.49 -4.37 9.15
C ASP A 309 25.54 -3.73 7.75
N SER A 310 25.37 -2.41 7.67
CA SER A 310 25.30 -1.70 6.39
C SER A 310 26.63 -1.62 5.64
N SER A 311 27.75 -2.05 6.22
CA SER A 311 29.03 -2.15 5.50
C SER A 311 28.99 -3.17 4.35
N ALA A 312 28.03 -4.11 4.37
CA ALA A 312 27.83 -5.06 3.27
C ALA A 312 27.49 -4.39 1.92
N LEU A 313 26.99 -3.15 1.96
CA LEU A 313 26.67 -2.34 0.77
C LEU A 313 27.93 -1.76 0.10
N ALA A 314 29.09 -1.78 0.76
CA ALA A 314 30.36 -1.30 0.17
C ALA A 314 30.72 -2.05 -1.12
N GLY A 315 30.46 -3.36 -1.17
CA GLY A 315 30.72 -4.21 -2.34
C GLY A 315 29.95 -3.78 -3.60
N PRO A 316 28.60 -3.82 -3.60
CA PRO A 316 27.81 -3.40 -4.77
C PRO A 316 28.03 -1.92 -5.13
N SER A 317 28.19 -1.04 -4.14
CA SER A 317 28.45 0.40 -4.39
C SER A 317 29.82 0.65 -5.04
N LEU A 318 30.88 -0.07 -4.62
CA LEU A 318 32.18 0.00 -5.28
C LEU A 318 32.14 -0.59 -6.70
N ALA A 319 31.38 -1.67 -6.90
CA ALA A 319 31.17 -2.24 -8.22
C ALA A 319 30.46 -1.25 -9.16
N LEU A 320 29.45 -0.53 -8.68
CA LEU A 320 28.78 0.54 -9.41
C LEU A 320 29.74 1.70 -9.74
N LYS A 321 30.51 2.18 -8.75
CA LYS A 321 31.49 3.27 -8.94
C LYS A 321 32.49 2.94 -10.05
N ASN A 322 33.02 1.72 -10.04
CA ASN A 322 34.02 1.25 -11.00
C ASN A 322 33.43 0.72 -12.32
N LEU A 323 32.10 0.72 -12.47
CA LEU A 323 31.44 0.19 -13.66
C LEU A 323 31.82 1.01 -14.90
N ASP A 324 32.40 0.33 -15.89
CA ASP A 324 32.58 0.87 -17.25
C ASP A 324 31.26 0.79 -18.01
N VAL A 325 30.47 1.86 -17.92
CA VAL A 325 29.16 2.01 -18.56
C VAL A 325 29.23 2.07 -20.09
N THR A 326 30.43 2.25 -20.67
CA THR A 326 30.60 2.24 -22.13
C THR A 326 30.75 0.82 -22.69
N ASN A 327 30.93 -0.17 -21.81
CA ASN A 327 31.10 -1.57 -22.15
C ASN A 327 29.87 -2.39 -21.73
N ASP A 328 29.04 -2.77 -22.71
CA ASP A 328 27.83 -3.56 -22.45
C ASP A 328 28.11 -4.87 -21.71
N ALA A 329 29.26 -5.52 -21.96
CA ALA A 329 29.60 -6.75 -21.25
C ALA A 329 29.91 -6.51 -19.75
N ALA A 330 30.47 -5.34 -19.41
CA ALA A 330 30.68 -4.95 -18.01
C ALA A 330 29.33 -4.70 -17.32
N VAL A 331 28.42 -3.98 -17.98
CA VAL A 331 27.05 -3.74 -17.50
C VAL A 331 26.29 -5.06 -17.30
N GLN A 332 26.37 -5.99 -18.27
CA GLN A 332 25.76 -7.32 -18.16
C GLN A 332 26.38 -8.21 -17.08
N ASN A 333 27.61 -7.93 -16.63
CA ASN A 333 28.16 -8.60 -15.46
C ASN A 333 27.66 -7.97 -14.15
N PHE A 334 27.44 -6.65 -14.12
CA PHE A 334 26.86 -5.97 -12.98
C PHE A 334 25.42 -6.43 -12.69
N THR A 335 24.61 -6.71 -13.71
CA THR A 335 23.24 -7.25 -13.56
C THR A 335 23.18 -8.62 -12.87
N LYS A 336 24.32 -9.34 -12.78
CA LYS A 336 24.43 -10.60 -12.02
C LYS A 336 24.66 -10.37 -10.52
N THR A 337 24.95 -9.15 -10.11
CA THR A 337 25.20 -8.76 -8.71
C THR A 337 24.13 -7.82 -8.15
N PHE A 338 23.40 -7.14 -9.03
CA PHE A 338 22.33 -6.21 -8.68
C PHE A 338 21.19 -6.37 -9.68
N ASP A 339 19.96 -6.36 -9.20
CA ASP A 339 18.78 -6.44 -10.05
C ASP A 339 18.49 -5.10 -10.75
N VAL A 340 19.12 -4.92 -11.92
CA VAL A 340 18.99 -3.69 -12.70
C VAL A 340 17.61 -3.59 -13.38
N ASP A 341 16.99 -4.72 -13.73
CA ASP A 341 15.76 -4.71 -14.54
C ASP A 341 14.58 -4.10 -13.78
N ASP A 342 14.22 -4.64 -12.60
CA ASP A 342 13.14 -4.06 -11.80
C ASP A 342 13.55 -2.70 -11.22
N PHE A 343 14.84 -2.46 -10.95
CA PHE A 343 15.30 -1.12 -10.59
C PHE A 343 14.93 -0.07 -11.64
N LEU A 344 15.11 -0.35 -12.94
CA LEU A 344 14.67 0.56 -13.99
C LEU A 344 13.14 0.71 -14.01
N ARG A 345 12.38 -0.36 -13.75
CA ARG A 345 10.91 -0.31 -13.65
C ARG A 345 10.46 0.63 -12.53
N PHE A 346 11.07 0.53 -11.34
CA PHE A 346 10.79 1.44 -10.23
C PHE A 346 11.13 2.88 -10.58
N MET A 347 12.30 3.13 -11.18
CA MET A 347 12.71 4.49 -11.56
C MET A 347 11.79 5.11 -12.62
N VAL A 348 11.20 4.31 -13.51
CA VAL A 348 10.19 4.78 -14.47
C VAL A 348 8.89 5.15 -13.76
N ILE A 349 8.39 4.31 -12.83
CA ILE A 349 7.16 4.62 -12.11
C ILE A 349 7.36 5.82 -11.19
N GLU A 350 8.46 5.91 -10.47
CA GLU A 350 8.81 7.07 -9.64
C GLU A 350 8.81 8.38 -10.45
N TYR A 351 9.39 8.35 -11.65
CA TYR A 351 9.39 9.47 -12.60
C TYR A 351 7.98 9.83 -13.11
N LEU A 352 7.14 8.83 -13.41
CA LEU A 352 5.78 9.04 -13.90
C LEU A 352 4.83 9.54 -12.80
N THR A 353 4.99 9.08 -11.57
CA THR A 353 4.13 9.49 -10.46
C THR A 353 4.62 10.75 -9.75
N GLY A 354 5.85 11.19 -10.02
CA GLY A 354 6.43 12.37 -9.38
C GLY A 354 6.64 12.18 -7.88
N SER A 355 7.13 11.00 -7.48
CA SER A 355 7.50 10.71 -6.10
C SER A 355 8.73 11.56 -5.73
N TRP A 356 8.50 12.71 -5.11
CA TRP A 356 9.54 13.71 -4.88
C TRP A 356 10.44 13.39 -3.68
N ASP A 357 9.96 12.56 -2.76
CA ASP A 357 10.65 12.13 -1.55
C ASP A 357 11.23 10.70 -1.67
N ALA A 358 11.32 10.16 -2.89
CA ALA A 358 11.86 8.84 -3.19
C ALA A 358 13.31 8.90 -3.72
N TYR A 359 13.76 7.88 -4.45
CA TYR A 359 15.16 7.66 -4.79
C TYR A 359 15.79 8.78 -5.63
N TRP A 360 15.11 9.24 -6.69
CA TRP A 360 15.65 10.22 -7.62
C TRP A 360 16.09 11.50 -6.93
N MET A 361 15.28 12.02 -6.00
CA MET A 361 15.54 13.32 -5.39
C MET A 361 16.16 13.21 -3.99
N MET A 362 15.62 12.36 -3.11
CA MET A 362 16.03 12.34 -1.71
C MET A 362 16.82 11.09 -1.29
N GLN A 363 16.82 10.04 -2.12
CA GLN A 363 17.40 8.74 -1.75
C GLN A 363 16.78 8.27 -0.42
N SER A 364 15.45 8.13 -0.42
CA SER A 364 14.61 7.86 0.74
C SER A 364 13.43 7.00 0.29
N ASN A 365 12.62 6.55 1.26
CA ASN A 365 11.46 5.68 1.02
C ASN A 365 11.87 4.42 0.24
N ASP A 366 13.03 3.88 0.63
CA ASP A 366 13.65 2.76 -0.03
C ASP A 366 14.26 1.77 0.98
N GLY A 367 14.92 0.75 0.46
CA GLY A 367 15.53 -0.31 1.23
C GLY A 367 16.39 -1.17 0.33
N ALA A 368 17.11 -2.11 0.93
CA ALA A 368 17.96 -3.03 0.20
C ALA A 368 17.89 -4.43 0.78
N TYR A 369 17.87 -5.44 -0.09
CA TYR A 369 17.96 -6.85 0.30
C TYR A 369 18.97 -7.57 -0.58
N GLN A 370 19.79 -8.45 0.00
CA GLN A 370 20.59 -9.39 -0.78
C GLN A 370 19.97 -10.79 -0.67
N ASP A 371 19.59 -11.39 -1.79
CA ASP A 371 19.08 -12.76 -1.81
C ASP A 371 20.26 -13.76 -1.79
N PRO A 372 20.39 -14.63 -0.77
CA PRO A 372 21.47 -15.63 -0.74
C PRO A 372 21.35 -16.70 -1.84
N ALA A 373 20.18 -16.92 -2.43
CA ALA A 373 19.97 -17.94 -3.45
C ALA A 373 20.65 -17.58 -4.78
N ASP A 374 20.65 -16.30 -5.16
CA ASP A 374 21.29 -15.82 -6.39
C ASP A 374 22.40 -14.79 -6.18
N GLN A 375 22.67 -14.42 -4.93
CA GLN A 375 23.69 -13.46 -4.50
C GLN A 375 23.46 -12.02 -5.03
N ARG A 376 22.28 -11.73 -5.59
CA ARG A 376 21.95 -10.41 -6.13
C ARG A 376 21.42 -9.48 -5.04
N TRP A 377 21.75 -8.20 -5.19
CA TRP A 377 21.13 -7.11 -4.45
C TRP A 377 19.87 -6.63 -5.15
N TYR A 378 18.86 -6.30 -4.35
CA TYR A 378 17.55 -5.81 -4.75
C TYR A 378 17.29 -4.49 -4.03
N TYR A 379 16.80 -3.51 -4.78
CA TYR A 379 16.34 -2.23 -4.25
C TYR A 379 14.86 -2.35 -3.93
N LEU A 380 14.45 -1.99 -2.70
CA LEU A 380 13.09 -2.16 -2.22
C LEU A 380 12.40 -0.80 -2.08
N PRO A 381 11.58 -0.35 -3.04
CA PRO A 381 10.82 0.88 -2.89
C PRO A 381 9.69 0.72 -1.87
N GLN A 382 9.39 1.76 -1.10
CA GLN A 382 8.28 1.80 -0.13
C GLN A 382 7.64 3.20 -0.04
N ASP A 383 6.60 3.33 0.78
CA ASP A 383 5.92 4.59 1.14
C ASP A 383 5.51 5.44 -0.09
N PHE A 384 4.51 4.93 -0.80
CA PHE A 384 4.03 5.45 -2.09
C PHE A 384 2.89 6.46 -1.98
N ASP A 385 2.56 6.94 -0.78
CA ASP A 385 1.46 7.87 -0.59
C ASP A 385 1.77 9.27 -1.17
N GLY A 386 3.01 9.73 -1.09
CA GLY A 386 3.53 11.01 -1.61
C GLY A 386 3.66 11.09 -3.14
N THR A 387 2.68 10.56 -3.88
CA THR A 387 2.74 10.37 -5.33
C THR A 387 1.55 10.98 -6.07
N PHE A 388 1.60 10.96 -7.41
CA PHE A 388 0.56 11.50 -8.30
C PHE A 388 0.14 12.94 -7.95
N GLY A 389 1.15 13.80 -7.77
CA GLY A 389 0.92 15.21 -7.49
C GLY A 389 0.50 15.56 -6.07
N LEU A 390 0.60 14.61 -5.13
CA LEU A 390 0.39 14.87 -3.71
C LEU A 390 1.67 15.42 -3.07
N SER A 391 1.52 16.44 -2.22
CA SER A 391 2.59 17.00 -1.38
C SER A 391 3.85 17.45 -2.13
N ILE A 392 3.73 17.80 -3.42
CA ILE A 392 4.88 18.26 -4.20
C ILE A 392 5.41 19.59 -3.62
N PRO A 393 6.73 19.76 -3.48
CA PRO A 393 7.31 21.04 -3.06
C PRO A 393 6.90 22.17 -4.02
N ALA A 394 6.45 23.31 -3.46
CA ALA A 394 5.78 24.38 -4.22
C ALA A 394 6.63 25.02 -5.34
N ASP A 395 7.96 24.88 -5.30
CA ASP A 395 8.92 25.40 -6.28
C ASP A 395 9.38 24.36 -7.31
N MET A 396 8.79 23.15 -7.31
CA MET A 396 9.18 22.06 -8.19
C MET A 396 8.15 21.75 -9.27
N ASP A 397 8.55 21.97 -10.52
CA ASP A 397 7.79 21.54 -11.70
C ASP A 397 8.15 20.08 -12.06
N PHE A 398 7.54 19.10 -11.40
CA PHE A 398 7.74 17.69 -11.76
C PHE A 398 7.03 17.31 -13.07
N VAL A 399 5.90 17.95 -13.40
CA VAL A 399 5.08 17.59 -14.56
C VAL A 399 5.80 17.84 -15.87
N ASN A 400 6.42 19.02 -16.03
CA ASN A 400 7.04 19.39 -17.31
C ASN A 400 8.53 19.01 -17.43
N LYS A 401 9.13 18.46 -16.36
CA LYS A 401 10.54 18.06 -16.39
C LYS A 401 10.73 16.70 -17.08
N SER A 402 11.56 16.71 -18.13
CA SER A 402 12.12 15.49 -18.72
C SER A 402 13.08 14.82 -17.74
N TYR A 403 13.09 13.49 -17.72
CA TYR A 403 14.02 12.70 -16.92
C TYR A 403 15.49 13.02 -17.28
N THR A 404 15.78 13.50 -18.49
CA THR A 404 17.15 13.85 -18.90
C THR A 404 17.73 15.02 -18.10
N THR A 405 16.90 15.78 -17.41
CA THR A 405 17.32 16.87 -16.51
C THR A 405 17.62 16.41 -15.10
N TYR A 406 17.18 15.19 -14.73
CA TYR A 406 17.29 14.68 -13.37
C TYR A 406 18.74 14.43 -12.97
N PRO A 407 19.65 13.88 -13.81
CA PRO A 407 21.04 13.70 -13.42
C PRO A 407 21.76 14.99 -12.98
N THR A 408 21.41 16.12 -13.59
CA THR A 408 21.94 17.44 -13.21
C THR A 408 21.24 18.00 -11.97
N THR A 409 19.93 17.78 -11.85
CA THR A 409 19.10 18.31 -10.75
C THR A 409 19.33 17.54 -9.46
N TYR A 410 19.55 16.23 -9.56
CA TYR A 410 19.67 15.29 -8.46
C TYR A 410 20.91 14.39 -8.67
N PRO A 411 22.13 14.96 -8.55
CA PRO A 411 23.37 14.22 -8.82
C PRO A 411 23.62 13.06 -7.84
N THR A 412 22.98 13.08 -6.68
CA THR A 412 23.10 12.06 -5.61
C THR A 412 22.34 10.77 -5.88
N ALA A 413 21.48 10.71 -6.90
CA ALA A 413 20.86 9.47 -7.38
C ALA A 413 21.85 8.63 -8.21
N THR A 414 22.97 8.26 -7.59
CA THR A 414 24.17 7.77 -8.28
C THR A 414 23.95 6.50 -9.10
N MET A 415 23.15 5.54 -8.62
CA MET A 415 22.86 4.28 -9.34
C MET A 415 22.21 4.56 -10.70
N ILE A 416 21.06 5.23 -10.70
CA ILE A 416 20.32 5.49 -11.94
C ILE A 416 21.07 6.45 -12.86
N ASN A 417 21.71 7.49 -12.30
CA ASN A 417 22.52 8.44 -13.07
C ASN A 417 23.71 7.77 -13.77
N LYS A 418 24.35 6.78 -13.12
CA LYS A 418 25.44 6.00 -13.68
C LYS A 418 24.92 5.03 -14.74
N LEU A 419 23.87 4.27 -14.44
CA LEU A 419 23.30 3.27 -15.35
C LEU A 419 22.80 3.88 -16.67
N LEU A 420 22.15 5.04 -16.63
CA LEU A 420 21.63 5.72 -17.83
C LEU A 420 22.71 6.29 -18.76
N GLN A 421 23.99 6.28 -18.35
CA GLN A 421 25.11 6.61 -19.25
C GLN A 421 25.38 5.48 -20.26
N ASN A 422 24.97 4.24 -19.98
CA ASN A 422 25.05 3.14 -20.94
C ASN A 422 23.88 3.27 -21.96
N PRO A 423 24.15 3.31 -23.27
CA PRO A 423 23.10 3.46 -24.28
C PRO A 423 22.05 2.34 -24.29
N THR A 424 22.46 1.11 -23.99
CA THR A 424 21.55 -0.05 -23.95
C THR A 424 20.58 0.07 -22.77
N ILE A 425 21.09 0.36 -21.57
CA ILE A 425 20.27 0.59 -20.38
C ILE A 425 19.33 1.79 -20.56
N LYS A 426 19.83 2.91 -21.11
CA LYS A 426 18.99 4.06 -21.43
C LYS A 426 17.86 3.70 -22.40
N THR A 427 18.15 2.89 -23.42
CA THR A 427 17.15 2.41 -24.37
C THR A 427 16.09 1.55 -23.68
N THR A 428 16.49 0.68 -22.75
CA THR A 428 15.56 -0.12 -21.93
C THR A 428 14.67 0.78 -21.08
N PHE A 429 15.25 1.72 -20.33
CA PHE A 429 14.51 2.68 -19.50
C PHE A 429 13.48 3.47 -20.32
N GLU A 430 13.89 4.04 -21.47
CA GLU A 430 12.99 4.77 -22.35
C GLU A 430 11.91 3.85 -22.94
N THR A 431 12.23 2.59 -23.23
CA THR A 431 11.25 1.61 -23.72
C THR A 431 10.18 1.35 -22.66
N TYR A 432 10.57 1.10 -21.41
CA TYR A 432 9.62 0.95 -20.31
C TYR A 432 8.77 2.20 -20.11
N LEU A 433 9.38 3.38 -20.12
CA LEU A 433 8.68 4.66 -20.00
C LEU A 433 7.62 4.82 -21.11
N LYS A 434 7.99 4.57 -22.36
CA LYS A 434 7.07 4.66 -23.51
C LYS A 434 5.96 3.62 -23.43
N ASP A 435 6.30 2.36 -23.19
CA ASP A 435 5.33 1.26 -23.14
C ASP A 435 4.33 1.49 -21.99
N ILE A 436 4.82 1.76 -20.78
CA ILE A 436 3.96 2.07 -19.61
C ILE A 436 3.05 3.26 -19.91
N THR A 437 3.58 4.37 -20.44
CA THR A 437 2.78 5.57 -20.73
C THR A 437 1.70 5.28 -21.77
N THR A 438 2.04 4.59 -22.87
CA THR A 438 1.08 4.37 -23.97
C THR A 438 -0.03 3.39 -23.64
N THR A 439 0.21 2.37 -22.80
CA THR A 439 -0.78 1.31 -22.55
C THR A 439 -1.38 1.32 -21.15
N LEU A 440 -0.64 1.76 -20.12
CA LEU A 440 -1.07 1.70 -18.72
C LEU A 440 -1.31 3.11 -18.16
N PHE A 441 -0.28 3.94 -18.04
CA PHE A 441 -0.30 5.25 -17.38
C PHE A 441 -0.86 6.33 -18.32
N ASN A 442 -2.16 6.27 -18.59
CA ASN A 442 -2.88 7.23 -19.43
C ASN A 442 -4.35 7.36 -19.02
N ASN A 443 -5.02 8.34 -19.61
CA ASN A 443 -6.42 8.68 -19.31
C ASN A 443 -7.45 7.65 -19.80
N ALA A 444 -7.03 6.58 -20.48
CA ALA A 444 -7.93 5.50 -20.87
C ALA A 444 -7.85 4.34 -19.87
N THR A 445 -6.66 3.74 -19.75
CA THR A 445 -6.48 2.53 -18.94
C THR A 445 -6.48 2.84 -17.44
N LEU A 446 -5.56 3.70 -16.96
CA LEU A 446 -5.43 3.97 -15.53
C LEU A 446 -6.65 4.72 -14.98
N ALA A 447 -7.20 5.67 -15.74
CA ALA A 447 -8.42 6.36 -15.35
C ALA A 447 -9.60 5.41 -15.15
N ASN A 448 -9.75 4.40 -16.02
CA ASN A 448 -10.83 3.43 -15.89
C ASN A 448 -10.71 2.61 -14.59
N ARG A 449 -9.49 2.20 -14.22
CA ARG A 449 -9.22 1.55 -12.92
C ARG A 449 -9.54 2.48 -11.75
N VAL A 450 -9.01 3.70 -11.75
CA VAL A 450 -9.19 4.66 -10.64
C VAL A 450 -10.66 5.01 -10.43
N LEU A 451 -11.43 5.27 -11.49
CA LEU A 451 -12.84 5.61 -11.36
C LEU A 451 -13.69 4.43 -10.86
N ALA A 452 -13.36 3.19 -11.26
CA ALA A 452 -14.02 2.00 -10.74
C ALA A 452 -13.71 1.76 -9.25
N VAL A 453 -12.45 1.97 -8.84
CA VAL A 453 -12.04 1.90 -7.42
C VAL A 453 -12.71 3.01 -6.61
N GLN A 454 -12.76 4.24 -7.13
CA GLN A 454 -13.44 5.36 -6.48
C GLN A 454 -14.91 5.02 -6.20
N GLU A 455 -15.63 4.48 -7.20
CA GLU A 455 -17.03 4.07 -7.04
C GLU A 455 -17.17 3.03 -5.92
N ARG A 456 -16.29 2.02 -5.89
CA ARG A 456 -16.30 0.97 -4.87
C ARG A 456 -15.97 1.50 -3.47
N LEU A 457 -15.16 2.55 -3.37
CA LEU A 457 -14.75 3.19 -2.11
C LEU A 457 -15.78 4.18 -1.56
N LYS A 458 -16.70 4.71 -2.36
CA LYS A 458 -17.71 5.69 -1.91
C LYS A 458 -18.37 5.35 -0.55
N PRO A 459 -18.97 4.15 -0.35
CA PRO A 459 -19.58 3.81 0.93
C PRO A 459 -18.55 3.65 2.06
N GLU A 460 -17.31 3.26 1.74
CA GLU A 460 -16.22 3.08 2.71
C GLU A 460 -15.75 4.43 3.25
N VAL A 461 -15.51 5.40 2.35
CA VAL A 461 -15.07 6.75 2.71
C VAL A 461 -16.20 7.52 3.39
N ALA A 462 -17.45 7.38 2.95
CA ALA A 462 -18.59 7.99 3.63
C ALA A 462 -18.71 7.52 5.09
N TRP A 463 -18.45 6.23 5.35
CA TRP A 463 -18.39 5.71 6.72
C TRP A 463 -17.16 6.23 7.48
N ASP A 464 -15.97 6.12 6.89
CA ASP A 464 -14.70 6.54 7.49
C ASP A 464 -14.72 8.01 7.95
N ARG A 465 -15.20 8.93 7.09
CA ARG A 465 -15.23 10.37 7.39
C ARG A 465 -16.26 10.77 8.45
N ASN A 466 -17.15 9.85 8.84
CA ASN A 466 -18.07 10.05 9.97
C ASN A 466 -17.50 9.56 11.31
N ILE A 467 -16.29 8.98 11.33
CA ILE A 467 -15.66 8.49 12.56
C ILE A 467 -14.89 9.63 13.24
N THR A 468 -15.26 9.90 14.48
CA THR A 468 -14.47 10.77 15.37
C THR A 468 -13.19 10.04 15.77
N GLN A 469 -12.04 10.59 15.38
CA GLN A 469 -10.75 10.02 15.74
C GLN A 469 -10.50 10.10 17.25
N ARG A 470 -9.98 9.01 17.82
CA ARG A 470 -9.84 8.81 19.27
C ARG A 470 -8.42 9.04 19.78
N SER A 471 -7.42 9.02 18.89
CA SER A 471 -6.02 9.22 19.23
C SER A 471 -5.59 10.68 19.03
N PRO A 472 -4.55 11.15 19.73
CA PRO A 472 -3.95 12.45 19.44
C PRO A 472 -3.30 12.45 18.05
N GLY A 473 -3.18 13.63 17.44
CA GLY A 473 -2.49 13.80 16.17
C GLY A 473 -3.17 14.79 15.23
N VAL A 474 -2.59 14.96 14.05
CA VAL A 474 -3.16 15.80 12.99
C VAL A 474 -4.41 15.11 12.42
N ASN A 475 -5.48 15.88 12.22
CA ASN A 475 -6.65 15.43 11.49
C ASN A 475 -6.83 16.37 10.30
N PHE A 476 -6.75 15.85 9.08
CA PHE A 476 -6.81 16.66 7.86
C PHE A 476 -8.23 17.14 7.54
N HIS A 477 -9.25 16.54 8.18
CA HIS A 477 -10.68 16.85 8.03
C HIS A 477 -11.15 16.78 6.57
N TRP A 478 -10.63 15.80 5.82
CA TRP A 478 -11.08 15.56 4.45
C TRP A 478 -12.57 15.24 4.41
N THR A 479 -13.31 16.02 3.64
CA THR A 479 -14.74 15.78 3.41
C THR A 479 -14.94 14.69 2.36
N TYR A 480 -16.11 14.06 2.37
CA TYR A 480 -16.51 13.13 1.31
C TYR A 480 -16.49 13.79 -0.08
N GLN A 481 -16.84 15.08 -0.18
CA GLN A 481 -16.78 15.80 -1.44
C GLN A 481 -15.34 15.98 -1.94
N GLN A 482 -14.39 16.28 -1.05
CA GLN A 482 -12.97 16.37 -1.42
C GLN A 482 -12.36 15.05 -1.88
N PHE A 483 -12.83 13.91 -1.34
CA PHE A 483 -12.50 12.59 -1.87
C PHE A 483 -12.98 12.43 -3.33
N LEU A 484 -14.17 12.94 -3.66
CA LEU A 484 -14.68 12.89 -5.02
C LEU A 484 -13.90 13.82 -5.96
N ASP A 485 -13.67 15.06 -5.52
CA ASP A 485 -13.07 16.12 -6.32
C ASP A 485 -11.58 15.86 -6.58
N ASN A 486 -10.83 15.35 -5.58
CA ASN A 486 -9.38 15.15 -5.73
C ASN A 486 -8.98 14.02 -6.68
N VAL A 487 -9.94 13.34 -7.29
CA VAL A 487 -9.61 12.52 -8.46
C VAL A 487 -9.23 13.38 -9.66
N TRP A 488 -9.79 14.58 -9.84
CA TRP A 488 -9.53 15.43 -11.01
C TRP A 488 -8.92 16.78 -10.68
N GLU A 489 -9.28 17.34 -9.53
CA GLU A 489 -8.98 18.73 -9.20
C GLU A 489 -8.19 18.86 -7.91
N PRO A 490 -7.45 19.96 -7.74
CA PRO A 490 -6.80 20.24 -6.48
C PRO A 490 -7.80 20.45 -5.33
N VAL A 491 -7.46 19.99 -4.13
CA VAL A 491 -8.25 20.23 -2.91
C VAL A 491 -7.35 20.70 -1.77
N ASN A 492 -7.92 21.48 -0.84
CA ASN A 492 -7.19 22.03 0.31
C ASN A 492 -7.63 21.38 1.62
N SER A 493 -6.69 20.99 2.47
CA SER A 493 -7.00 20.48 3.81
C SER A 493 -7.46 21.62 4.73
N ALA A 494 -8.20 21.29 5.79
CA ALA A 494 -8.64 22.29 6.77
C ALA A 494 -7.50 22.80 7.67
N VAL A 495 -6.41 22.03 7.77
CA VAL A 495 -5.27 22.33 8.66
C VAL A 495 -4.18 23.20 8.01
N GLY A 496 -4.21 23.37 6.68
CA GLY A 496 -3.16 24.08 5.93
C GLY A 496 -1.79 23.40 6.01
N GLY A 497 -0.83 23.85 5.18
CA GLY A 497 0.55 23.35 5.18
C GLY A 497 0.95 22.47 3.99
N ASP A 498 2.21 22.06 3.97
CA ASP A 498 2.81 21.18 2.96
C ASP A 498 2.15 19.80 3.06
N GLY A 499 1.20 19.53 2.16
CA GLY A 499 0.35 18.35 2.23
C GLY A 499 -1.11 18.70 2.01
N ALA A 500 -1.44 19.06 0.77
CA ALA A 500 -2.81 19.02 0.30
C ALA A 500 -2.77 18.82 -1.21
N GLY A 501 -3.78 18.14 -1.78
CA GLY A 501 -3.83 17.74 -3.19
C GLY A 501 -3.68 18.92 -4.14
N GLN A 502 -2.45 19.34 -4.43
CA GLN A 502 -2.10 20.37 -5.41
C GLN A 502 -2.48 19.93 -6.82
N TRP A 503 -2.66 18.63 -7.00
CA TRP A 503 -3.20 17.98 -8.17
C TRP A 503 -4.31 17.02 -7.79
N GLY A 504 -5.28 16.87 -8.70
CA GLY A 504 -6.10 15.68 -8.70
C GLY A 504 -5.31 14.47 -9.19
N LEU A 505 -5.60 13.28 -8.67
CA LEU A 505 -4.91 12.02 -9.00
C LEU A 505 -4.86 11.77 -10.52
N LEU A 506 -6.01 11.78 -11.20
CA LEU A 506 -6.09 11.63 -12.65
C LEU A 506 -5.70 12.90 -13.40
N GLY A 507 -5.89 14.06 -12.79
CA GLY A 507 -5.36 15.32 -13.34
C GLY A 507 -3.84 15.27 -13.53
N TRP A 508 -3.12 14.68 -12.57
CA TRP A 508 -1.70 14.38 -12.69
C TRP A 508 -1.41 13.40 -13.83
N VAL A 509 -2.11 12.26 -13.86
CA VAL A 509 -1.91 11.21 -14.86
C VAL A 509 -2.05 11.77 -16.28
N VAL A 510 -3.10 12.54 -16.55
CA VAL A 510 -3.32 13.21 -17.84
C VAL A 510 -2.14 14.11 -18.17
N ALA A 511 -1.87 15.11 -17.33
CA ALA A 511 -0.84 16.11 -17.60
C ALA A 511 0.54 15.47 -17.82
N ARG A 512 0.89 14.48 -16.99
CA ARG A 512 2.19 13.81 -17.07
C ARG A 512 2.31 12.90 -18.28
N SER A 513 1.27 12.13 -18.59
CA SER A 513 1.26 11.26 -19.78
C SER A 513 1.32 12.08 -21.08
N ASP A 514 0.68 13.25 -21.15
CA ASP A 514 0.74 14.16 -22.29
C ASP A 514 2.14 14.75 -22.52
N VAL A 515 2.83 15.14 -21.44
CA VAL A 515 4.22 15.64 -21.53
C VAL A 515 5.15 14.56 -22.07
N VAL A 516 5.08 13.34 -21.52
CA VAL A 516 5.90 12.20 -21.97
C VAL A 516 5.55 11.83 -23.42
N ALA A 517 4.26 11.80 -23.76
CA ALA A 517 3.83 11.52 -25.13
C ALA A 517 4.39 12.55 -26.12
N LYS A 518 4.37 13.84 -25.76
CA LYS A 518 4.94 14.90 -26.57
C LYS A 518 6.46 14.77 -26.71
N GLU A 519 7.17 14.48 -25.62
CA GLU A 519 8.63 14.31 -25.62
C GLU A 519 9.08 13.20 -26.58
N PHE A 520 8.36 12.07 -26.59
CA PHE A 520 8.72 10.89 -27.37
C PHE A 520 7.92 10.71 -28.68
N GLY A 521 7.01 11.64 -29.01
CA GLY A 521 6.14 11.54 -30.19
C GLY A 521 5.18 10.35 -30.15
N LEU A 522 4.65 10.00 -28.97
CA LEU A 522 3.76 8.86 -28.76
C LEU A 522 2.31 9.19 -29.09
N THR A 523 1.55 8.16 -29.45
CA THR A 523 0.08 8.21 -29.48
C THR A 523 -0.44 7.44 -28.28
N LEU A 524 -1.17 8.12 -27.39
CA LEU A 524 -1.76 7.50 -26.20
C LEU A 524 -3.02 6.69 -26.57
N ALA A 525 -3.25 5.59 -25.84
CA ALA A 525 -4.48 4.83 -25.97
C ALA A 525 -5.71 5.69 -25.62
N THR A 526 -6.77 5.57 -26.41
CA THR A 526 -8.06 6.26 -26.19
C THR A 526 -9.14 5.34 -25.61
N THR A 527 -8.82 4.05 -25.44
CA THR A 527 -9.69 3.04 -24.85
C THR A 527 -8.87 2.12 -23.94
N PRO A 528 -9.45 1.56 -22.85
CA PRO A 528 -8.75 0.64 -21.98
C PRO A 528 -8.23 -0.59 -22.74
N VAL A 529 -6.98 -0.98 -22.46
CA VAL A 529 -6.31 -2.08 -23.17
C VAL A 529 -6.92 -3.45 -22.83
N ASP A 530 -7.50 -3.62 -21.64
CA ASP A 530 -8.17 -4.86 -21.22
C ASP A 530 -9.54 -5.07 -21.91
N GLY A 531 -9.95 -4.15 -22.79
CA GLY A 531 -11.23 -4.21 -23.49
C GLY A 531 -12.44 -3.88 -22.63
N SER A 532 -12.23 -3.48 -21.36
CA SER A 532 -13.30 -3.00 -20.51
C SER A 532 -13.93 -1.72 -21.09
N LYS A 533 -15.23 -1.53 -20.83
CA LYS A 533 -15.94 -0.35 -21.32
C LYS A 533 -15.31 0.90 -20.68
N PRO A 534 -14.94 1.93 -21.47
CA PRO A 534 -14.45 3.18 -20.90
C PRO A 534 -15.48 3.73 -19.92
N ASN A 535 -15.03 4.15 -18.73
CA ASN A 535 -15.89 4.87 -17.82
C ASN A 535 -16.33 6.19 -18.48
N VAL A 536 -17.64 6.43 -18.58
CA VAL A 536 -18.22 7.61 -19.26
C VAL A 536 -17.72 8.94 -18.69
N ASN A 537 -17.28 8.95 -17.43
CA ASN A 537 -16.73 10.13 -16.75
C ASN A 537 -15.25 10.41 -17.09
N ALA A 538 -14.52 9.47 -17.71
CA ALA A 538 -13.14 9.69 -18.15
C ALA A 538 -13.04 10.57 -19.41
N ASN A 539 -14.08 10.56 -20.25
CA ASN A 539 -14.12 11.32 -21.52
C ASN A 539 -14.65 12.75 -21.37
N SER A 540 -15.50 13.02 -20.37
CA SER A 540 -16.08 14.34 -20.14
C SER A 540 -15.11 15.35 -19.51
N SER A 541 -14.04 14.87 -18.87
CA SER A 541 -13.00 15.72 -18.23
C SER A 541 -11.88 16.18 -19.19
N ILE A 542 -11.74 15.55 -20.37
CA ILE A 542 -10.78 15.97 -21.43
C ILE A 542 -11.01 17.45 -21.82
N ALA A 543 -12.26 17.93 -21.75
CA ALA A 543 -12.61 19.30 -22.15
C ALA A 543 -12.26 20.38 -21.10
N VAL A 544 -12.02 20.02 -19.84
CA VAL A 544 -11.83 21.01 -18.76
C VAL A 544 -10.34 21.39 -18.59
N GLN A 545 -9.41 20.47 -18.83
CA GLN A 545 -7.99 20.70 -18.52
C GLN A 545 -7.16 21.40 -19.61
N ALA A 546 -7.62 21.46 -20.86
CA ALA A 546 -6.96 22.25 -21.90
C ALA A 546 -6.91 23.76 -21.58
N SER A 547 -7.68 24.21 -20.58
CA SER A 547 -7.82 25.61 -20.18
C SER A 547 -7.01 25.99 -18.91
N ALA A 548 -6.44 25.02 -18.18
CA ALA A 548 -5.88 25.24 -16.84
C ALA A 548 -4.34 25.36 -16.81
N THR A 549 -3.73 25.90 -17.87
CA THR A 549 -2.28 26.13 -17.98
C THR A 549 -1.75 27.32 -17.15
N SER A 550 -2.53 27.84 -16.19
CA SER A 550 -2.07 28.86 -15.26
C SER A 550 -2.05 28.33 -13.82
N VAL A 551 -0.85 28.04 -13.32
CA VAL A 551 -0.58 27.96 -11.88
C VAL A 551 -1.03 29.28 -11.24
N PRO A 552 -1.89 29.30 -10.22
CA PRO A 552 -2.25 30.54 -9.54
C PRO A 552 -1.05 31.07 -8.75
N THR A 553 -0.46 32.17 -9.20
CA THR A 553 0.48 32.97 -8.40
C THR A 553 -0.30 33.70 -7.30
N GLY A 554 -0.57 33.02 -6.19
CA GLY A 554 -1.14 33.59 -4.98
C GLY A 554 -0.06 33.88 -3.96
N SER A 555 0.56 35.06 -4.02
CA SER A 555 1.46 35.56 -2.99
C SER A 555 0.67 35.94 -1.73
N GLN A 556 0.81 35.20 -0.64
CA GLN A 556 0.70 35.73 0.72
C GLN A 556 1.79 35.12 1.60
N GLY A 557 2.53 35.99 2.28
CA GLY A 557 3.83 35.70 2.87
C GLY A 557 3.83 34.57 3.89
N ALA A 558 4.53 33.49 3.56
CA ALA A 558 5.08 32.56 4.52
C ALA A 558 6.44 33.10 4.97
N GLN A 559 6.63 33.25 6.28
CA GLN A 559 7.95 33.53 6.85
C GLN A 559 8.86 32.32 6.61
N VAL A 560 9.87 32.53 5.77
CA VAL A 560 10.92 31.58 5.44
C VAL A 560 11.77 31.31 6.69
N VAL A 561 11.78 30.06 7.16
CA VAL A 561 12.84 29.58 8.06
C VAL A 561 13.91 28.95 7.16
N ASN A 562 14.96 29.71 6.87
CA ASN A 562 16.13 29.23 6.12
C ASN A 562 16.85 28.15 6.93
N ALA A 563 16.77 26.89 6.51
CA ALA A 563 17.78 25.89 6.85
C ALA A 563 18.93 26.03 5.83
N ALA A 564 19.92 26.86 6.17
CA ALA A 564 21.13 27.00 5.37
C ALA A 564 22.00 25.73 5.51
N MET A 565 22.14 25.00 4.41
CA MET A 565 23.29 24.12 4.20
C MET A 565 24.56 24.99 4.14
N SER A 566 25.54 24.72 5.00
CA SER A 566 26.90 25.21 4.79
C SER A 566 27.89 24.08 5.06
N ALA A 567 28.60 23.70 4.00
CA ALA A 567 29.83 22.94 4.07
C ALA A 567 30.92 23.85 4.65
N GLY A 568 31.55 23.40 5.74
CA GLY A 568 32.65 24.11 6.38
C GLY A 568 33.59 23.14 7.08
N ARG A 569 34.69 22.77 6.41
CA ARG A 569 35.88 22.20 7.05
C ARG A 569 36.47 23.26 7.98
N SER A 570 36.56 22.98 9.28
CA SER A 570 37.77 23.30 10.07
C SER A 570 37.78 22.59 11.43
N SER A 571 38.94 22.02 11.71
CA SER A 571 39.49 21.50 12.97
C SER A 571 39.10 22.26 14.26
N THR A 572 38.83 21.54 15.36
CA THR A 572 39.75 21.36 16.51
C THR A 572 39.08 20.73 17.74
N SER A 573 39.90 19.93 18.44
CA SER A 573 39.95 19.63 19.88
C SER A 573 38.81 18.91 20.60
N ASN A 574 39.15 17.67 20.98
CA ASN A 574 38.65 16.87 22.10
C ASN A 574 38.39 17.67 23.39
N THR A 575 37.22 17.43 24.00
CA THR A 575 37.09 17.32 25.45
C THR A 575 35.99 16.32 25.79
N ALA A 576 36.39 15.20 26.37
CA ALA A 576 35.51 14.18 26.91
C ALA A 576 34.82 14.67 28.19
N PHE A 577 33.50 14.44 28.31
CA PHE A 577 32.78 14.54 29.58
C PHE A 577 32.42 13.12 30.05
N VAL A 578 33.08 12.75 31.16
CA VAL A 578 32.86 11.52 31.92
C VAL A 578 31.57 11.67 32.73
N ILE A 579 30.63 10.74 32.59
CA ILE A 579 29.49 10.61 33.50
C ILE A 579 29.87 9.60 34.58
N SER A 580 30.07 10.09 35.81
CA SER A 580 30.34 9.27 36.99
C SER A 580 29.04 8.80 37.63
N SER A 581 28.85 7.49 37.73
CA SER A 581 27.86 6.83 38.58
C SER A 581 28.34 6.76 40.03
N THR A 582 27.63 7.38 40.97
CA THR A 582 27.87 7.23 42.42
C THR A 582 26.96 6.17 43.02
N ILE A 583 27.60 5.09 43.47
CA ILE A 583 27.05 3.99 44.26
C ILE A 583 26.94 4.42 45.72
N ALA A 584 25.80 4.14 46.36
CA ALA A 584 25.61 4.26 47.81
C ALA A 584 26.20 3.04 48.54
N ALA A 585 27.11 3.29 49.47
CA ALA A 585 27.79 2.29 50.28
C ALA A 585 26.92 1.83 51.46
N THR A 586 26.90 0.52 51.71
CA THR A 586 26.55 -0.09 53.00
C THR A 586 27.83 -0.66 53.61
N LEU A 587 28.19 -0.20 54.80
CA LEU A 587 29.27 -0.76 55.61
C LEU A 587 28.69 -1.90 56.47
N VAL A 588 29.37 -3.05 56.57
CA VAL A 588 29.91 -3.63 57.82
C VAL A 588 30.77 -4.87 57.49
N ALA A 589 32.05 -4.73 57.83
CA ALA A 589 33.07 -5.70 58.29
C ALA A 589 32.87 -7.22 58.10
N ALA A 590 33.90 -7.91 57.56
CA ALA A 590 34.97 -8.57 58.33
C ALA A 590 35.64 -9.76 57.59
N LEU A 591 36.99 -9.70 57.55
CA LEU A 591 37.99 -10.76 57.68
C LEU A 591 38.17 -11.89 56.63
N LEU A 592 39.42 -11.94 56.12
CA LEU A 592 40.32 -13.12 55.88
C LEU A 592 39.86 -14.13 54.81
N MET A 593 40.71 -14.67 53.93
CA MET A 593 42.12 -15.04 54.04
C MET A 593 42.68 -15.28 52.62
N GLU A 594 43.97 -15.00 52.44
CA GLU A 594 44.77 -15.27 51.24
C GLU A 594 44.78 -16.77 50.89
N PHE A 595 44.49 -17.10 49.63
CA PHE A 595 45.41 -17.71 48.65
C PHE A 595 44.81 -17.64 47.24
#